data_AF-A0A225WQG0-F1
#
_entry.id   AF-A0A225WQG0-F1
#
_cell.length_a   1.000
_cell.length_b   1.000
_cell.length_c   1.000
_cell.angle_alpha   90.00
_cell.angle_beta   90.00
_cell.angle_gamma   90.00
#
_symmetry.space_group_name_H-M   'P 1'
#
loop_
_entity.id
_entity.type
_entity.pdbx_description
1 polymer ?
#
loop_
_entity_poly.entity_id
_entity_poly.type
_entity_poly.pdbx_seq_one_letter_code
_entity_poly.pdbx_strand_id
1 'polypeptide(L)'
;MYFDFVGVLSNVGRICCERKRQLDEEIIEVTEYRWVKMIDCSSSHELVVKLSECSQPAVFRSLEAGNILMITKLQWVMLPGVDTNKRIQYATTSVFSVLRTNEAVFPFHSIEECNLNFYFANDIRKNTVPTSRKFIGESKLTAHIEKKYRPRNCLPTDVEEFKKVFGLEVCSFSELSLLLLHMEAYEQRHVGFIGQIKSINSGESVLLELNEPKNPAQKLTVAVSVSALYQRPAIKGTVKTVTPPELISLIRLLPAEVVVDIYDKAFEDGRSRNFGLSLEFIKEYLSTSNRDFFFSLQLYRNGIGYVSWDVDAILVMP
;
A
#
# COMPACT_ATOMS: atom_id res chain seq x y z
N MET A 1 -19.36 16.66 -0.99
CA MET A 1 -20.35 16.14 -0.03
C MET A 1 -19.60 15.48 1.10
N TYR A 2 -19.98 15.76 2.35
CA TYR A 2 -19.37 15.16 3.54
C TYR A 2 -20.22 13.98 4.02
N PHE A 3 -19.58 12.98 4.61
CA PHE A 3 -20.26 11.88 5.28
C PHE A 3 -19.50 11.48 6.55
N ASP A 4 -20.21 10.86 7.48
CA ASP A 4 -19.63 10.31 8.71
C ASP A 4 -19.57 8.78 8.57
N PHE A 5 -18.59 8.14 9.22
CA PHE A 5 -18.44 6.69 9.16
C PHE A 5 -17.99 6.13 10.50
N VAL A 6 -18.58 5.01 10.90
CA VAL A 6 -18.21 4.24 12.09
C VAL A 6 -17.91 2.82 11.66
N GLY A 7 -16.77 2.29 12.08
CA GLY A 7 -16.38 0.93 11.76
C GLY A 7 -15.16 0.45 12.53
N VAL A 8 -14.74 -0.76 12.22
CA VAL A 8 -13.60 -1.43 12.84
C VAL A 8 -12.39 -1.30 11.92
N LEU A 9 -11.24 -0.92 12.46
CA LEU A 9 -9.98 -0.87 11.70
C LEU A 9 -9.51 -2.28 11.35
N SER A 10 -9.58 -2.68 10.09
CA SER A 10 -9.00 -3.95 9.62
C SER A 10 -7.49 -3.83 9.37
N ASN A 11 -7.06 -2.65 8.93
CA ASN A 11 -5.67 -2.33 8.66
C ASN A 11 -5.35 -0.88 9.01
N VAL A 12 -4.16 -0.71 9.54
CA VAL A 12 -3.53 0.55 9.90
C VAL A 12 -2.17 0.56 9.22
N GLY A 13 -2.01 1.46 8.25
CA GLY A 13 -0.75 1.70 7.57
C GLY A 13 0.21 2.54 8.40
N ARG A 14 1.45 2.61 7.90
CA ARG A 14 2.53 3.40 8.47
C ARG A 14 2.21 4.89 8.56
N ILE A 15 2.84 5.56 9.51
CA ILE A 15 2.77 7.03 9.61
C ILE A 15 3.70 7.65 8.58
N CYS A 16 3.12 8.54 7.79
CA CYS A 16 3.70 9.28 6.69
C CYS A 16 3.80 10.76 7.06
N CYS A 17 4.85 11.44 6.62
CA CYS A 17 4.98 12.89 6.78
C CYS A 17 4.76 13.61 5.45
N GLU A 18 4.11 14.76 5.51
CA GLU A 18 3.86 15.66 4.39
C GLU A 18 4.29 17.07 4.77
N ARG A 19 5.17 17.69 3.97
CA ARG A 19 5.51 19.12 4.10
C ARG A 19 4.54 19.96 3.27
N LYS A 20 3.78 20.84 3.90
CA LYS A 20 3.08 21.90 3.17
C LYS A 20 4.06 23.07 2.96
N ARG A 21 4.37 23.37 1.72
CA ARG A 21 5.04 24.63 1.36
C ARG A 21 3.96 25.67 1.07
N GLN A 22 3.82 26.67 1.94
CA GLN A 22 3.17 27.92 1.53
C GLN A 22 4.17 28.71 0.71
N LEU A 23 3.70 29.33 -0.38
CA LEU A 23 4.56 29.86 -1.43
C LEU A 23 5.48 31.03 -1.00
N ASP A 24 5.38 31.55 0.23
CA ASP A 24 6.12 32.73 0.68
C ASP A 24 6.59 32.71 2.16
N GLU A 25 6.51 31.57 2.87
CA GLU A 25 6.93 31.48 4.29
C GLU A 25 8.00 30.40 4.53
N GLU A 26 9.03 30.73 5.34
CA GLU A 26 10.07 29.79 5.79
C GLU A 26 9.54 28.69 6.73
N ILE A 27 8.28 28.77 7.15
CA ILE A 27 7.68 27.81 8.08
C ILE A 27 7.18 26.59 7.31
N ILE A 28 7.97 25.52 7.37
CA ILE A 28 7.60 24.21 6.85
C ILE A 28 6.67 23.54 7.87
N GLU A 29 5.36 23.60 7.63
CA GLU A 29 4.40 22.80 8.42
C GLU A 29 4.50 21.33 7.97
N VAL A 30 4.92 20.47 8.89
CA VAL A 30 4.95 19.01 8.69
C VAL A 30 3.64 18.44 9.23
N THR A 31 2.81 17.92 8.35
CA THR A 31 1.57 17.22 8.70
C THR A 31 1.75 15.72 8.57
N GLU A 32 1.19 14.94 9.49
CA GLU A 32 1.19 13.48 9.38
C GLU A 32 -0.07 12.96 8.70
N TYR A 33 0.08 11.89 7.92
CA TYR A 33 -1.04 11.12 7.39
C TYR A 33 -0.72 9.63 7.40
N ARG A 34 -1.74 8.80 7.26
CA ARG A 34 -1.59 7.36 7.04
C ARG A 34 -2.83 6.79 6.36
N TRP A 35 -2.65 5.65 5.71
CA TRP A 35 -3.77 4.92 5.13
C TRP A 35 -4.37 3.97 6.16
N VAL A 36 -5.69 3.96 6.29
CA VAL A 36 -6.41 2.99 7.11
C VAL A 36 -7.48 2.29 6.29
N LYS A 37 -7.81 1.06 6.69
CA LYS A 37 -8.94 0.31 6.15
C LYS A 37 -9.93 0.03 7.25
N MET A 38 -11.18 0.33 6.98
CA MET A 38 -12.28 0.15 7.92
C MET A 38 -13.31 -0.81 7.33
N ILE A 39 -13.89 -1.64 8.20
CA ILE A 39 -14.96 -2.57 7.89
C ILE A 39 -16.13 -2.34 8.84
N ASP A 40 -17.33 -2.59 8.35
CA ASP A 40 -18.54 -2.58 9.15
C ASP A 40 -19.36 -3.85 8.89
N CYS A 41 -20.49 -3.97 9.58
CA CYS A 41 -21.40 -5.09 9.39
C CYS A 41 -22.30 -4.96 8.15
N SER A 42 -22.41 -3.78 7.55
CA SER A 42 -23.33 -3.51 6.45
C SER A 42 -22.74 -3.80 5.07
N SER A 43 -21.42 -3.73 4.94
CA SER A 43 -20.72 -3.87 3.66
C SER A 43 -19.96 -5.19 3.55
N SER A 44 -19.81 -5.68 2.33
CA SER A 44 -18.84 -6.73 1.99
C SER A 44 -17.48 -6.18 1.56
N HIS A 45 -17.31 -4.86 1.55
CA HIS A 45 -16.10 -4.18 1.10
C HIS A 45 -15.43 -3.35 2.20
N GLU A 46 -14.11 -3.30 2.17
CA GLU A 46 -13.33 -2.40 3.04
C GLU A 46 -13.43 -0.95 2.54
N LEU A 47 -13.71 -0.02 3.44
CA LEU A 47 -13.55 1.41 3.21
C LEU A 47 -12.07 1.78 3.37
N VAL A 48 -11.46 2.30 2.31
CA VAL A 48 -10.08 2.80 2.34
C VAL A 48 -10.11 4.30 2.65
N VAL A 49 -9.35 4.73 3.65
CA VAL A 49 -9.32 6.13 4.10
C VAL A 49 -7.88 6.66 4.15
N LYS A 50 -7.61 7.78 3.47
CA LYS A 50 -6.42 8.62 3.71
C LYS A 50 -6.70 9.50 4.92
N LEU A 51 -6.20 9.06 6.08
CA LEU A 51 -6.40 9.71 7.36
C LEU A 51 -5.25 10.68 7.62
N SER A 52 -5.55 11.96 7.78
CA SER A 52 -4.60 12.94 8.31
C SER A 52 -4.64 12.94 9.83
N GLU A 53 -3.56 13.43 10.47
CA GLU A 53 -3.46 13.62 11.92
C GLU A 53 -4.67 14.35 12.53
N CYS A 54 -5.26 15.26 11.73
CA CYS A 54 -6.28 16.21 12.16
C CYS A 54 -5.77 17.02 13.38
N SER A 55 -6.65 17.71 14.09
CA SER A 55 -6.29 18.36 15.37
C SER A 55 -6.19 17.36 16.54
N GLN A 56 -5.97 16.06 16.28
CA GLN A 56 -5.97 14.99 17.28
C GLN A 56 -4.74 14.03 17.18
N PRO A 57 -3.50 14.54 17.36
CA PRO A 57 -2.25 13.77 17.27
C PRO A 57 -2.25 12.47 18.06
N ALA A 58 -2.66 12.56 19.33
CA ALA A 58 -2.59 11.46 20.26
C ALA A 58 -3.51 10.30 19.84
N VAL A 59 -4.73 10.64 19.39
CA VAL A 59 -5.69 9.65 18.88
C VAL A 59 -5.16 9.04 17.59
N PHE A 60 -4.68 9.87 16.65
CA PHE A 60 -4.14 9.42 15.37
C PHE A 60 -3.00 8.41 15.53
N ARG A 61 -2.01 8.72 16.39
CA ARG A 61 -0.84 7.86 16.62
C ARG A 61 -1.16 6.59 17.42
N SER A 62 -2.21 6.61 18.26
CA SER A 62 -2.61 5.44 19.06
C SER A 62 -3.50 4.45 18.31
N LEU A 63 -3.92 4.76 17.09
CA LEU A 63 -4.85 3.93 16.33
C LEU A 63 -4.21 2.58 15.94
N GLU A 64 -4.89 1.49 16.30
CA GLU A 64 -4.48 0.12 16.01
C GLU A 64 -5.61 -0.68 15.33
N ALA A 65 -5.22 -1.70 14.56
CA ALA A 65 -6.16 -2.63 13.95
C ALA A 65 -6.98 -3.34 15.04
N GLY A 66 -8.28 -3.43 14.82
CA GLY A 66 -9.27 -3.87 15.79
C GLY A 66 -9.91 -2.72 16.57
N ASN A 67 -9.35 -1.51 16.61
CA ASN A 67 -10.06 -0.38 17.23
C ASN A 67 -11.37 -0.08 16.48
N ILE A 68 -12.39 0.33 17.24
CA ILE A 68 -13.58 0.97 16.67
C ILE A 68 -13.22 2.44 16.47
N LEU A 69 -13.42 2.95 15.27
CA LEU A 69 -13.15 4.33 14.93
C LEU A 69 -14.41 4.95 14.31
N MET A 70 -14.78 6.11 14.82
CA MET A 70 -15.73 7.03 14.22
C MET A 70 -14.96 8.20 13.64
N ILE A 71 -15.22 8.50 12.37
CA ILE A 71 -14.65 9.65 11.66
C ILE A 71 -15.81 10.48 11.13
N THR A 72 -15.80 11.77 11.44
CA THR A 72 -16.78 12.70 10.88
C THR A 72 -16.21 13.46 9.68
N LYS A 73 -17.10 13.94 8.83
CA LYS A 73 -16.81 14.83 7.69
C LYS A 73 -15.73 14.30 6.76
N LEU A 74 -15.80 13.01 6.44
CA LEU A 74 -15.06 12.39 5.37
C LEU A 74 -15.52 12.91 4.01
N GLN A 75 -14.60 12.95 3.05
CA GLN A 75 -14.86 13.30 1.67
C GLN A 75 -14.49 12.13 0.75
N TRP A 76 -15.33 11.85 -0.23
CA TRP A 76 -15.00 10.88 -1.28
C TRP A 76 -14.02 11.47 -2.28
N VAL A 77 -12.98 10.71 -2.57
CA VAL A 77 -12.06 10.93 -3.69
C VAL A 77 -12.23 9.79 -4.68
N MET A 78 -12.50 10.15 -5.93
CA MET A 78 -12.56 9.20 -7.04
C MET A 78 -11.46 9.58 -8.03
N LEU A 79 -10.50 8.68 -8.23
CA LEU A 79 -9.45 8.90 -9.22
C LEU A 79 -10.04 8.82 -10.64
N PRO A 80 -9.44 9.54 -11.60
CA PRO A 80 -9.84 9.41 -13.00
C PRO A 80 -9.68 7.95 -13.45
N GLY A 81 -10.55 7.48 -14.32
CA GLY A 81 -10.50 6.11 -14.83
C GLY A 81 -11.47 5.92 -15.98
N VAL A 82 -11.13 4.98 -16.87
CA VAL A 82 -11.84 4.73 -18.14
C VAL A 82 -13.22 4.12 -17.88
N ASP A 83 -13.33 3.22 -16.90
CA ASP A 83 -14.57 2.58 -16.48
C ASP A 83 -15.02 3.14 -15.12
N THR A 84 -16.22 3.72 -15.06
CA THR A 84 -16.82 4.27 -13.83
C THR A 84 -16.90 3.24 -12.70
N ASN A 85 -17.06 1.95 -13.04
CA ASN A 85 -17.21 0.87 -12.07
C ASN A 85 -15.86 0.36 -11.52
N LYS A 86 -14.74 0.70 -12.18
CA LYS A 86 -13.38 0.29 -11.80
C LYS A 86 -12.53 1.42 -11.27
N ARG A 87 -13.09 2.63 -11.14
CA ARG A 87 -12.35 3.77 -10.59
C ARG A 87 -11.88 3.46 -9.18
N ILE A 88 -10.65 3.86 -8.90
CA ILE A 88 -10.10 3.81 -7.55
C ILE A 88 -10.82 4.87 -6.71
N GLN A 89 -11.40 4.44 -5.60
CA GLN A 89 -12.20 5.26 -4.70
C GLN A 89 -11.68 5.13 -3.28
N TYR A 90 -11.52 6.25 -2.60
CA TYR A 90 -11.14 6.28 -1.19
C TYR A 90 -11.78 7.48 -0.51
N ALA A 91 -11.84 7.44 0.81
CA ALA A 91 -12.26 8.58 1.61
C ALA A 91 -11.03 9.33 2.12
N THR A 92 -11.14 10.64 2.32
CA THR A 92 -10.09 11.42 2.99
C THR A 92 -10.70 12.31 4.06
N THR A 93 -9.92 12.56 5.10
CA THR A 93 -10.28 13.52 6.15
C THR A 93 -10.28 14.95 5.63
N SER A 94 -11.20 15.75 6.13
CA SER A 94 -11.18 17.20 5.94
C SER A 94 -10.55 17.88 7.14
N VAL A 95 -10.30 19.19 7.02
CA VAL A 95 -9.84 20.02 8.15
C VAL A 95 -10.83 20.06 9.33
N PHE A 96 -12.08 19.63 9.12
CA PHE A 96 -13.13 19.57 10.14
C PHE A 96 -13.37 18.15 10.67
N SER A 97 -12.58 17.16 10.21
CA SER A 97 -12.76 15.78 10.63
C SER A 97 -12.40 15.59 12.10
N VAL A 98 -13.28 14.90 12.82
CA VAL A 98 -13.08 14.53 14.23
C VAL A 98 -12.99 13.02 14.34
N LEU A 99 -12.02 12.56 15.12
CA LEU A 99 -11.73 11.16 15.40
C LEU A 99 -12.20 10.80 16.81
N ARG A 100 -12.98 9.73 16.92
CA ARG A 100 -13.36 9.12 18.21
C ARG A 100 -13.08 7.63 18.16
N THR A 101 -12.42 7.10 19.19
CA THR A 101 -11.96 5.71 19.21
C THR A 101 -12.48 4.97 20.42
N ASN A 102 -12.79 3.68 20.23
CA ASN A 102 -13.18 2.75 21.28
C ASN A 102 -14.22 3.36 22.24
N GLU A 103 -13.84 3.60 23.50
CA GLU A 103 -14.76 4.09 24.53
C GLU A 103 -15.31 5.48 24.23
N ALA A 104 -14.56 6.32 23.51
CA ALA A 104 -15.02 7.65 23.10
C ALA A 104 -16.14 7.60 22.06
N VAL A 105 -16.46 6.42 21.52
CA VAL A 105 -17.63 6.15 20.66
C VAL A 105 -18.87 5.79 21.50
N PHE A 106 -18.71 5.43 22.79
CA PHE A 106 -19.82 5.04 23.68
C PHE A 106 -20.97 6.06 23.77
N PRO A 107 -20.72 7.38 23.82
CA PRO A 107 -21.79 8.36 23.87
C PRO A 107 -22.76 8.31 22.69
N PHE A 108 -22.38 7.64 21.59
CA PHE A 108 -23.18 7.48 20.38
C PHE A 108 -23.87 6.12 20.28
N HIS A 109 -23.92 5.32 21.36
CA HIS A 109 -24.56 3.99 21.37
C HIS A 109 -26.07 4.01 21.15
N SER A 110 -26.71 5.16 21.32
CA SER A 110 -28.11 5.36 20.90
C SER A 110 -28.27 5.32 19.38
N ILE A 111 -27.19 5.47 18.61
CA ILE A 111 -27.17 5.31 17.16
C ILE A 111 -26.99 3.82 16.86
N GLU A 112 -27.96 3.24 16.18
CA GLU A 112 -28.02 1.80 15.89
C GLU A 112 -26.74 1.29 15.19
N GLU A 113 -26.19 2.07 14.27
CA GLU A 113 -24.92 1.78 13.57
C GLU A 113 -23.72 1.66 14.54
N CYS A 114 -23.64 2.50 15.58
CA CYS A 114 -22.58 2.44 16.57
C CYS A 114 -22.68 1.18 17.43
N ASN A 115 -23.91 0.82 17.84
CA ASN A 115 -24.15 -0.35 18.68
C ASN A 115 -23.85 -1.65 17.91
N LEU A 116 -24.32 -1.76 16.67
CA LEU A 116 -24.03 -2.91 15.80
C LEU A 116 -22.53 -3.08 15.54
N ASN A 117 -21.83 -1.97 15.28
CA ASN A 117 -20.38 -2.00 15.09
C ASN A 117 -19.61 -2.40 16.35
N PHE A 118 -20.14 -2.15 17.55
CA PHE A 118 -19.52 -2.61 18.80
C PHE A 118 -19.56 -4.14 18.94
N TYR A 119 -20.74 -4.74 18.76
CA TYR A 119 -20.87 -6.21 18.76
C TYR A 119 -20.02 -6.85 17.67
N PHE A 120 -20.05 -6.25 16.49
CA PHE A 120 -19.24 -6.69 15.35
C PHE A 120 -17.73 -6.59 15.61
N ALA A 121 -17.25 -5.51 16.23
CA ALA A 121 -15.85 -5.37 16.62
C ALA A 121 -15.41 -6.43 17.62
N ASN A 122 -16.25 -6.74 18.61
CA ASN A 122 -15.95 -7.78 19.59
C ASN A 122 -15.87 -9.16 18.95
N ASP A 123 -16.75 -9.47 18.01
CA ASP A 123 -16.70 -10.72 17.24
C ASP A 123 -15.41 -10.81 16.40
N ILE A 124 -15.06 -9.73 15.69
CA ILE A 124 -13.80 -9.67 14.93
C ILE A 124 -12.58 -9.89 15.82
N ARG A 125 -12.50 -9.19 16.97
CA ARG A 125 -11.35 -9.28 17.88
C ARG A 125 -11.18 -10.68 18.46
N LYS A 126 -12.26 -11.40 18.73
CA LYS A 126 -12.21 -12.80 19.18
C LYS A 126 -11.64 -13.75 18.12
N ASN A 127 -11.86 -13.42 16.85
CA ASN A 127 -11.58 -14.29 15.71
C ASN A 127 -10.33 -13.88 14.90
N THR A 128 -9.57 -12.88 15.34
CA THR A 128 -8.42 -12.36 14.59
C THR A 128 -7.20 -12.17 15.47
N VAL A 129 -6.02 -12.44 14.91
CA VAL A 129 -4.74 -12.17 15.58
C VAL A 129 -4.21 -10.83 15.06
N PRO A 130 -4.07 -9.80 15.91
CA PRO A 130 -3.45 -8.55 15.51
C PRO A 130 -1.96 -8.77 15.29
N THR A 131 -1.46 -8.45 14.10
CA THR A 131 -0.04 -8.29 13.85
C THR A 131 0.27 -6.81 13.90
N SER A 132 1.23 -6.39 14.73
CA SER A 132 1.68 -5.00 14.79
C SER A 132 3.18 -4.90 14.54
N ARG A 133 3.59 -3.84 13.86
CA ARG A 133 4.97 -3.39 13.75
C ARG A 133 5.06 -2.03 14.43
N LYS A 134 5.19 -2.06 15.76
CA LYS A 134 5.13 -0.85 16.61
C LYS A 134 6.08 0.26 16.18
N PHE A 135 7.26 -0.09 15.69
CA PHE A 135 8.27 0.86 15.21
C PHE A 135 7.78 1.74 14.03
N ILE A 136 6.90 1.21 13.18
CA ILE A 136 6.40 1.91 11.98
C ILE A 136 4.94 2.38 12.19
N GLY A 137 4.33 2.05 13.33
CA GLY A 137 2.93 2.34 13.63
C GLY A 137 1.94 1.48 12.85
N GLU A 138 2.40 0.43 12.16
CA GLU A 138 1.55 -0.44 11.36
C GLU A 138 0.86 -1.50 12.21
N SER A 139 -0.41 -1.78 11.90
CA SER A 139 -1.09 -2.94 12.45
C SER A 139 -2.13 -3.51 11.50
N LYS A 140 -2.38 -4.81 11.59
CA LYS A 140 -3.34 -5.51 10.74
C LYS A 140 -3.98 -6.67 11.48
N LEU A 141 -5.26 -6.90 11.24
CA LEU A 141 -5.95 -8.11 11.68
C LEU A 141 -5.67 -9.25 10.70
N THR A 142 -5.08 -10.34 11.19
CA THR A 142 -4.79 -11.53 10.36
C THR A 142 -5.89 -12.59 10.48
N ALA A 143 -6.07 -13.35 9.40
CA ALA A 143 -6.77 -14.64 9.28
C ALA A 143 -8.28 -14.70 8.96
N HIS A 144 -9.15 -13.76 9.37
CA HIS A 144 -10.60 -13.89 9.10
C HIS A 144 -11.20 -12.83 8.16
N ILE A 145 -10.65 -11.62 8.14
CA ILE A 145 -11.21 -10.50 7.36
C ILE A 145 -10.88 -10.62 5.87
N GLU A 146 -9.68 -11.10 5.51
CA GLU A 146 -9.23 -11.22 4.11
C GLU A 146 -10.12 -12.13 3.25
N LYS A 147 -10.86 -13.07 3.85
CA LYS A 147 -11.78 -13.96 3.13
C LYS A 147 -13.19 -13.38 3.02
N LYS A 148 -13.63 -12.58 3.99
CA LYS A 148 -15.00 -12.06 4.09
C LYS A 148 -15.16 -10.72 3.39
N TYR A 149 -14.17 -9.84 3.53
CA TYR A 149 -14.21 -8.48 3.02
C TYR A 149 -13.35 -8.35 1.77
N ARG A 150 -13.96 -7.81 0.70
CA ARG A 150 -13.30 -7.58 -0.58
C ARG A 150 -12.77 -6.15 -0.62
N PRO A 151 -11.50 -5.95 -0.97
CA PRO A 151 -11.02 -4.62 -1.32
C PRO A 151 -11.81 -4.09 -2.53
N ARG A 152 -12.10 -2.79 -2.53
CA ARG A 152 -12.91 -2.15 -3.59
C ARG A 152 -12.09 -1.72 -4.82
N ASN A 153 -10.81 -1.39 -4.61
CA ASN A 153 -9.96 -0.80 -5.62
C ASN A 153 -9.11 -1.86 -6.29
N CYS A 154 -9.40 -2.18 -7.55
CA CYS A 154 -8.55 -3.04 -8.37
C CYS A 154 -7.37 -2.25 -8.95
N LEU A 155 -6.20 -2.87 -9.02
CA LEU A 155 -5.03 -2.28 -9.66
C LEU A 155 -5.20 -2.31 -11.19
N PRO A 156 -5.03 -1.20 -11.92
CA PRO A 156 -4.95 -1.23 -13.38
C PRO A 156 -3.77 -2.11 -13.82
N THR A 157 -4.00 -2.95 -14.82
CA THR A 157 -2.96 -3.86 -15.36
C THR A 157 -2.29 -3.31 -16.62
N ASP A 158 -2.94 -2.36 -17.30
CA ASP A 158 -2.39 -1.67 -18.45
C ASP A 158 -1.56 -0.45 -18.02
N VAL A 159 -0.40 -0.27 -18.66
CA VAL A 159 0.57 0.77 -18.30
C VAL A 159 0.02 2.18 -18.59
N GLU A 160 -0.67 2.38 -19.71
CA GLU A 160 -1.23 3.70 -20.08
C GLU A 160 -2.44 4.05 -19.23
N GLU A 161 -3.31 3.08 -18.93
CA GLU A 161 -4.39 3.25 -17.97
C GLU A 161 -3.84 3.60 -16.59
N PHE A 162 -2.79 2.92 -16.13
CA PHE A 162 -2.17 3.19 -14.83
C PHE A 162 -1.62 4.62 -14.75
N LYS A 163 -0.86 5.05 -15.78
CA LYS A 163 -0.35 6.44 -15.86
C LYS A 163 -1.50 7.44 -15.80
N LYS A 164 -2.59 7.19 -16.52
CA LYS A 164 -3.75 8.10 -16.56
C LYS A 164 -4.50 8.15 -15.22
N VAL A 165 -4.69 7.01 -14.56
CA VAL A 165 -5.43 6.90 -13.29
C VAL A 165 -4.69 7.66 -12.17
N PHE A 166 -3.37 7.55 -12.13
CA PHE A 166 -2.54 8.15 -11.08
C PHE A 166 -1.86 9.46 -11.51
N GLY A 167 -2.05 9.89 -12.76
CA GLY A 167 -1.43 11.11 -13.30
C GLY A 167 0.10 11.05 -13.35
N LEU A 168 0.67 9.89 -13.71
CA LEU A 168 2.10 9.65 -13.62
C LEU A 168 2.86 10.14 -14.85
N GLU A 169 3.91 10.91 -14.58
CA GLU A 169 4.99 11.15 -15.52
C GLU A 169 6.01 10.01 -15.43
N VAL A 170 6.51 9.56 -16.58
CA VAL A 170 7.60 8.58 -16.62
C VAL A 170 8.92 9.33 -16.56
N CYS A 171 9.70 9.08 -15.50
CA CYS A 171 11.00 9.69 -15.31
C CYS A 171 12.12 8.75 -15.79
N SER A 172 13.13 9.33 -16.40
CA SER A 172 14.44 8.72 -16.68
C SER A 172 15.30 8.65 -15.42
N PHE A 173 16.38 7.88 -15.47
CA PHE A 173 17.30 7.77 -14.34
C PHE A 173 17.94 9.13 -13.98
N SER A 174 18.22 9.96 -14.97
CA SER A 174 18.80 11.31 -14.77
C SER A 174 17.85 12.21 -13.99
N GLU A 175 16.55 12.15 -14.30
CA GLU A 175 15.53 12.93 -13.59
C GLU A 175 15.31 12.40 -12.17
N LEU A 176 15.26 11.08 -11.98
CA LEU A 176 15.20 10.47 -10.64
C LEU A 176 16.42 10.81 -9.80
N SER A 177 17.60 10.91 -10.41
CA SER A 177 18.85 11.33 -9.75
C SER A 177 18.82 12.79 -9.31
N LEU A 178 18.19 13.67 -10.09
CA LEU A 178 17.96 15.06 -9.65
C LEU A 178 16.95 15.13 -8.50
N LEU A 179 15.94 14.27 -8.50
CA LEU A 179 15.00 14.15 -7.37
C LEU A 179 15.68 13.59 -6.12
N LEU A 180 16.63 12.67 -6.28
CA LEU A 180 17.48 12.14 -5.19
C LEU A 180 18.31 13.25 -4.49
N LEU A 181 18.75 14.28 -5.22
CA LEU A 181 19.50 15.39 -4.64
C LEU A 181 18.61 16.31 -3.77
N HIS A 182 17.29 16.27 -3.99
CA HIS A 182 16.32 17.12 -3.31
C HIS A 182 15.13 16.31 -2.76
N MET A 183 15.37 15.08 -2.26
CA MET A 183 14.28 14.17 -1.88
C MET A 183 13.28 14.78 -0.90
N GLU A 184 13.79 15.57 0.05
CA GLU A 184 12.98 16.27 1.04
C GLU A 184 12.00 17.30 0.43
N ALA A 185 12.27 17.78 -0.78
CA ALA A 185 11.40 18.70 -1.50
C ALA A 185 10.27 18.00 -2.26
N TYR A 186 10.37 16.68 -2.46
CA TYR A 186 9.51 15.91 -3.35
C TYR A 186 8.84 14.71 -2.66
N GLU A 187 8.67 14.77 -1.33
CA GLU A 187 8.19 13.67 -0.44
C GLU A 187 6.80 13.08 -0.80
N GLN A 188 6.16 13.54 -1.88
CA GLN A 188 4.88 13.04 -2.42
C GLN A 188 4.92 12.72 -3.92
N ARG A 189 6.07 12.78 -4.57
CA ARG A 189 6.12 12.56 -6.01
C ARG A 189 5.87 11.08 -6.28
N HIS A 190 4.78 10.82 -6.99
CA HIS A 190 4.45 9.53 -7.55
C HIS A 190 4.82 9.58 -9.03
N VAL A 191 5.74 8.73 -9.46
CA VAL A 191 6.29 8.73 -10.82
C VAL A 191 6.29 7.31 -11.37
N GLY A 192 6.28 7.20 -12.69
CA GLY A 192 6.60 5.98 -13.39
C GLY A 192 8.09 5.88 -13.66
N PHE A 193 8.64 4.68 -13.64
CA PHE A 193 9.99 4.39 -14.12
C PHE A 193 9.95 3.13 -14.98
N ILE A 194 10.62 3.16 -16.13
CA ILE A 194 10.72 1.98 -17.01
C ILE A 194 12.14 1.44 -16.87
N GLY A 195 12.26 0.18 -16.48
CA GLY A 195 13.57 -0.42 -16.25
C GLY A 195 13.54 -1.93 -16.08
N GLN A 196 14.67 -2.45 -15.64
CA GLN A 196 14.86 -3.88 -15.38
C GLN A 196 15.22 -4.09 -13.91
N ILE A 197 14.92 -5.28 -13.40
CA ILE A 197 15.36 -5.70 -12.07
C ILE A 197 16.78 -6.23 -12.23
N LYS A 198 17.76 -5.62 -11.56
CA LYS A 198 19.17 -6.05 -11.62
C LYS A 198 19.54 -6.99 -10.49
N SER A 199 19.05 -6.69 -9.28
CA SER A 199 19.26 -7.55 -8.12
C SER A 199 18.16 -7.36 -7.08
N ILE A 200 18.01 -8.36 -6.21
CA ILE A 200 16.99 -8.39 -5.17
C ILE A 200 17.68 -8.72 -3.85
N ASN A 201 17.61 -7.78 -2.91
CA ASN A 201 18.07 -8.00 -1.55
C ASN A 201 16.87 -8.25 -0.63
N SER A 202 16.98 -9.25 0.25
CA SER A 202 15.90 -9.68 1.14
C SER A 202 16.42 -9.66 2.58
N GLY A 203 15.90 -8.73 3.38
CA GLY A 203 16.11 -8.66 4.83
C GLY A 203 14.78 -8.46 5.54
N GLU A 204 14.67 -7.48 6.44
CA GLU A 204 13.38 -7.08 7.04
C GLU A 204 12.38 -6.53 6.02
N SER A 205 12.90 -5.98 4.92
CA SER A 205 12.15 -5.58 3.73
C SER A 205 12.85 -6.11 2.47
N VAL A 206 12.10 -6.23 1.38
CA VAL A 206 12.65 -6.58 0.06
C VAL A 206 13.06 -5.30 -0.62
N LEU A 207 14.32 -5.22 -1.06
CA LEU A 207 14.86 -4.11 -1.82
C LEU A 207 15.14 -4.57 -3.26
N LEU A 208 14.74 -3.78 -4.23
CA LEU A 208 15.06 -4.00 -5.64
C LEU A 208 16.13 -3.00 -6.06
N GLU A 209 17.19 -3.48 -6.71
CA GLU A 209 18.06 -2.63 -7.49
C GLU A 209 17.53 -2.60 -8.93
N LEU A 210 17.11 -1.43 -9.37
CA LEU A 210 16.60 -1.19 -10.71
C LEU A 210 17.67 -0.51 -11.58
N ASN A 211 17.67 -0.81 -12.86
CA ASN A 211 18.49 -0.12 -13.85
C ASN A 211 17.64 0.29 -15.06
N GLU A 212 18.07 1.36 -15.72
CA GLU A 212 17.51 1.74 -17.02
C GLU A 212 18.23 0.94 -18.12
N PRO A 213 17.54 0.39 -19.14
CA PRO A 213 18.17 -0.44 -20.16
C PRO A 213 19.27 0.30 -20.93
N LYS A 214 19.06 1.60 -21.14
CA LYS A 214 19.99 2.50 -21.84
C LYS A 214 21.18 2.92 -20.97
N ASN A 215 21.10 2.74 -19.65
CA ASN A 215 22.15 3.13 -18.72
C ASN A 215 22.34 2.08 -17.60
N PRO A 216 22.87 0.89 -17.93
CA PRO A 216 22.95 -0.24 -17.00
C PRO A 216 23.95 -0.04 -15.85
N ALA A 217 24.80 0.99 -15.93
CA ALA A 217 25.77 1.36 -14.91
C ALA A 217 25.09 2.03 -13.70
N GLN A 218 24.01 2.79 -13.93
CA GLN A 218 23.25 3.45 -12.88
C GLN A 218 22.27 2.48 -12.22
N LYS A 219 22.09 2.62 -10.91
CA LYS A 219 21.27 1.72 -10.08
C LYS A 219 20.41 2.52 -9.11
N LEU A 220 19.12 2.21 -9.05
CA LEU A 220 18.18 2.79 -8.11
C LEU A 220 17.74 1.71 -7.14
N THR A 221 17.96 1.94 -5.85
CA THR A 221 17.46 1.04 -4.82
C THR A 221 16.08 1.49 -4.39
N VAL A 222 15.10 0.61 -4.51
CA VAL A 222 13.71 0.87 -4.12
C VAL A 222 13.23 -0.21 -3.15
N ALA A 223 12.47 0.19 -2.13
CA ALA A 223 11.85 -0.75 -1.21
C ALA A 223 10.52 -1.26 -1.76
N VAL A 224 10.31 -2.57 -1.70
CA VAL A 224 9.02 -3.18 -2.04
C VAL A 224 8.02 -2.82 -0.94
N SER A 225 7.08 -1.96 -1.29
CA SER A 225 6.01 -1.53 -0.40
C SER A 225 4.68 -2.03 -0.94
N VAL A 226 3.72 -2.24 -0.05
CA VAL A 226 2.38 -2.61 -0.48
C VAL A 226 1.42 -1.49 -0.19
N SER A 227 0.99 -0.81 -1.23
CA SER A 227 0.00 0.25 -1.12
C SER A 227 -1.28 -0.27 -0.48
N ALA A 228 -1.79 0.48 0.49
CA ALA A 228 -3.08 0.22 1.11
C ALA A 228 -4.24 0.66 0.20
N LEU A 229 -3.97 1.50 -0.82
CA LEU A 229 -4.98 2.09 -1.67
C LEU A 229 -5.71 1.05 -2.53
N TYR A 230 -5.01 0.03 -3.01
CA TYR A 230 -5.56 -0.96 -3.93
C TYR A 230 -5.35 -2.39 -3.46
N GLN A 231 -6.11 -3.28 -4.10
CA GLN A 231 -6.11 -4.70 -3.82
C GLN A 231 -4.83 -5.34 -4.34
N ARG A 232 -4.24 -6.18 -3.48
CA ARG A 232 -3.20 -7.12 -3.90
C ARG A 232 -3.83 -8.19 -4.79
N PRO A 233 -3.21 -8.58 -5.92
CA PRO A 233 -3.56 -9.80 -6.63
C PRO A 233 -3.65 -10.98 -5.64
N ALA A 234 -4.75 -11.73 -5.72
CA ALA A 234 -4.94 -12.90 -4.86
C ALA A 234 -3.96 -13.99 -5.30
N ILE A 235 -3.00 -14.31 -4.42
CA ILE A 235 -2.09 -15.42 -4.63
C ILE A 235 -2.84 -16.73 -4.35
N LYS A 236 -2.85 -17.66 -5.32
CA LYS A 236 -3.38 -19.03 -5.13
C LYS A 236 -2.70 -19.70 -3.94
N GLY A 237 -3.45 -20.52 -3.19
CA GLY A 237 -2.94 -21.16 -1.96
C GLY A 237 -1.63 -21.92 -2.17
N THR A 238 -1.49 -22.62 -3.30
CA THR A 238 -0.29 -23.36 -3.71
C THR A 238 0.93 -22.45 -3.91
N VAL A 239 0.76 -21.30 -4.56
CA VAL A 239 1.81 -20.28 -4.75
C VAL A 239 2.26 -19.75 -3.38
N LYS A 240 1.32 -19.48 -2.46
CA LYS A 240 1.64 -19.00 -1.11
C LYS A 240 2.43 -20.03 -0.27
N THR A 241 2.12 -21.32 -0.41
CA THR A 241 2.82 -22.39 0.35
C THR A 241 4.21 -22.69 -0.20
N VAL A 242 4.43 -22.40 -1.48
CA VAL A 242 5.66 -22.74 -2.20
C VAL A 242 6.61 -21.55 -2.30
N THR A 243 6.12 -20.30 -2.18
CA THR A 243 6.98 -19.09 -2.16
C THR A 243 7.69 -18.94 -0.80
N PRO A 244 8.99 -18.62 -0.78
CA PRO A 244 9.68 -18.17 0.43
C PRO A 244 8.97 -16.98 1.09
N PRO A 245 8.75 -16.98 2.42
CA PRO A 245 8.00 -15.93 3.11
C PRO A 245 8.58 -14.53 2.88
N GLU A 246 9.89 -14.43 2.70
CA GLU A 246 10.64 -13.20 2.46
C GLU A 246 10.26 -12.52 1.15
N LEU A 247 9.88 -13.29 0.11
CA LEU A 247 9.57 -12.76 -1.22
C LEU A 247 8.07 -12.66 -1.50
N ILE A 248 7.20 -13.03 -0.56
CA ILE A 248 5.74 -12.96 -0.76
C ILE A 248 5.29 -11.53 -1.10
N SER A 249 5.89 -10.50 -0.52
CA SER A 249 5.57 -9.10 -0.85
C SER A 249 5.87 -8.78 -2.31
N LEU A 250 7.03 -9.21 -2.81
CA LEU A 250 7.44 -9.01 -4.20
C LEU A 250 6.55 -9.80 -5.17
N ILE A 251 6.30 -11.09 -4.92
CA ILE A 251 5.43 -11.92 -5.77
C ILE A 251 4.02 -11.30 -5.89
N ARG A 252 3.54 -10.59 -4.87
CA ARG A 252 2.24 -9.89 -4.92
C ARG A 252 2.24 -8.64 -5.79
N LEU A 253 3.39 -8.01 -6.02
CA LEU A 253 3.51 -6.86 -6.91
C LEU A 253 3.77 -7.26 -8.36
N LEU A 254 4.32 -8.46 -8.58
CA LEU A 254 4.62 -8.93 -9.93
C LEU A 254 3.35 -9.18 -10.74
N PRO A 255 3.40 -8.92 -12.05
CA PRO A 255 2.33 -9.27 -12.98
C PRO A 255 2.01 -10.77 -12.95
N ALA A 256 0.73 -11.11 -13.09
CA ALA A 256 0.26 -12.49 -12.96
C ALA A 256 0.94 -13.45 -13.95
N GLU A 257 1.17 -13.00 -15.18
CA GLU A 257 1.88 -13.76 -16.22
C GLU A 257 3.33 -14.07 -15.84
N VAL A 258 4.04 -13.10 -15.25
CA VAL A 258 5.42 -13.31 -14.77
C VAL A 258 5.45 -14.29 -13.61
N VAL A 259 4.47 -14.20 -12.71
CA VAL A 259 4.32 -15.19 -11.64
C VAL A 259 4.08 -16.57 -12.24
N VAL A 260 3.17 -16.74 -13.21
CA VAL A 260 2.95 -18.04 -13.86
C VAL A 260 4.24 -18.57 -14.50
N ASP A 261 4.95 -17.73 -15.27
CA ASP A 261 6.19 -18.13 -15.93
C ASP A 261 7.30 -18.57 -14.96
N ILE A 262 7.43 -17.91 -13.79
CA ILE A 262 8.42 -18.28 -12.76
C ILE A 262 8.14 -19.71 -12.28
N TYR A 263 6.86 -20.01 -12.02
CA TYR A 263 6.46 -21.30 -11.50
C TYR A 263 6.61 -22.38 -12.56
N ASP A 264 6.16 -22.14 -13.78
CA ASP A 264 6.26 -23.10 -14.88
C ASP A 264 7.73 -23.47 -15.15
N LYS A 265 8.65 -22.48 -15.23
CA LYS A 265 10.08 -22.79 -15.39
C LYS A 265 10.68 -23.56 -14.21
N ALA A 266 10.25 -23.27 -12.98
CA ALA A 266 10.72 -24.02 -11.82
C ALA A 266 10.26 -25.49 -11.82
N PHE A 267 9.06 -25.76 -12.37
CA PHE A 267 8.54 -27.13 -12.52
C PHE A 267 9.21 -27.87 -13.68
N GLU A 268 9.54 -27.19 -14.78
CA GLU A 268 10.30 -27.73 -15.91
C GLU A 268 11.74 -28.11 -15.53
N ASP A 269 12.42 -27.26 -14.76
CA ASP A 269 13.80 -27.51 -14.29
C ASP A 269 13.89 -28.64 -13.23
N GLY A 270 12.76 -29.25 -12.84
CA GLY A 270 12.70 -30.33 -11.84
C GLY A 270 13.03 -29.87 -10.42
N ARG A 271 13.24 -28.56 -10.19
CA ARG A 271 13.70 -27.99 -8.91
C ARG A 271 12.61 -27.90 -7.85
N SER A 272 11.33 -28.06 -8.20
CA SER A 272 10.20 -27.83 -7.28
C SER A 272 9.29 -29.03 -7.04
N ARG A 273 9.63 -30.24 -7.53
CA ARG A 273 8.70 -31.39 -7.46
C ARG A 273 8.36 -31.83 -6.03
N ASN A 274 9.16 -31.52 -5.01
CA ASN A 274 8.89 -31.90 -3.60
C ASN A 274 9.24 -30.85 -2.53
N PHE A 275 9.95 -29.77 -2.87
CA PHE A 275 10.39 -28.73 -1.93
C PHE A 275 10.15 -27.37 -2.58
N GLY A 276 9.77 -26.35 -1.82
CA GLY A 276 9.32 -25.05 -2.32
C GLY A 276 10.27 -24.36 -3.31
N LEU A 277 9.83 -23.24 -3.91
CA LEU A 277 10.71 -22.41 -4.75
C LEU A 277 11.88 -21.88 -3.91
N SER A 278 13.11 -22.00 -4.42
CA SER A 278 14.24 -21.37 -3.75
C SER A 278 14.22 -19.86 -3.96
N LEU A 279 14.67 -19.14 -2.94
CA LEU A 279 14.81 -17.69 -2.97
C LEU A 279 15.80 -17.27 -4.06
N GLU A 280 16.90 -18.00 -4.20
CA GLU A 280 17.95 -17.78 -5.21
C GLU A 280 17.38 -17.90 -6.63
N PHE A 281 16.52 -18.89 -6.89
CA PHE A 281 15.91 -19.07 -8.21
C PHE A 281 15.02 -17.89 -8.60
N ILE A 282 14.15 -17.42 -7.69
CA ILE A 282 13.27 -16.28 -7.97
C ILE A 282 14.11 -15.02 -8.24
N LYS A 283 15.17 -14.83 -7.45
CA LYS A 283 16.09 -13.70 -7.62
C LYS A 283 16.79 -13.75 -8.98
N GLU A 284 17.37 -14.91 -9.32
CA GLU A 284 18.08 -15.14 -10.57
C GLU A 284 17.14 -15.02 -11.78
N TYR A 285 15.95 -15.60 -11.71
CA TYR A 285 14.96 -15.51 -12.79
C TYR A 285 14.63 -14.05 -13.11
N LEU A 286 14.28 -13.28 -12.08
CA LEU A 286 13.87 -11.88 -12.27
C LEU A 286 15.03 -11.04 -12.79
N SER A 287 16.25 -11.25 -12.27
CA SER A 287 17.43 -10.47 -12.68
C SER A 287 17.98 -10.81 -14.06
N THR A 288 17.80 -12.05 -14.52
CA THR A 288 18.30 -12.53 -15.83
C THR A 288 17.27 -12.44 -16.95
N SER A 289 16.01 -12.16 -16.63
CA SER A 289 14.93 -12.13 -17.62
C SER A 289 15.10 -11.06 -18.70
N ASN A 290 15.93 -10.03 -18.48
CA ASN A 290 16.09 -8.83 -19.33
C ASN A 290 14.74 -8.21 -19.75
N ARG A 291 13.68 -8.45 -18.97
CA ARG A 291 12.34 -7.93 -19.24
C ARG A 291 12.25 -6.50 -18.74
N ASP A 292 11.72 -5.64 -19.59
CA ASP A 292 11.40 -4.28 -19.20
C ASP A 292 10.06 -4.27 -18.42
N PHE A 293 10.09 -3.57 -17.30
CA PHE A 293 8.94 -3.37 -16.43
C PHE A 293 8.67 -1.89 -16.27
N PHE A 294 7.39 -1.57 -16.13
CA PHE A 294 6.97 -0.30 -15.58
C PHE A 294 6.87 -0.43 -14.06
N PHE A 295 7.60 0.41 -13.35
CA PHE A 295 7.60 0.53 -11.90
C PHE A 295 6.84 1.79 -11.49
N SER A 296 5.83 1.61 -10.65
CA SER A 296 5.16 2.69 -9.94
C SER A 296 6.01 3.03 -8.72
N LEU A 297 6.69 4.19 -8.76
CA LEU A 297 7.61 4.63 -7.71
C LEU A 297 6.99 5.78 -6.93
N GLN A 298 6.94 5.64 -5.61
CA GLN A 298 6.54 6.70 -4.70
C GLN A 298 7.72 7.11 -3.85
N LEU A 299 8.00 8.41 -3.82
CA LEU A 299 8.90 8.96 -2.84
C LEU A 299 8.15 9.10 -1.52
N TYR A 300 8.74 8.61 -0.45
CA TYR A 300 8.07 8.52 0.83
C TYR A 300 8.98 8.92 1.98
N ARG A 301 8.47 9.76 2.89
CA ARG A 301 9.10 10.02 4.19
C ARG A 301 8.41 9.26 5.30
N ASN A 302 9.18 8.40 5.99
CA ASN A 302 8.66 7.66 7.14
C ASN A 302 8.53 8.55 8.38
N GLY A 303 7.80 8.06 9.39
CA GLY A 303 7.58 8.79 10.65
C GLY A 303 8.84 9.08 11.49
N ILE A 304 10.01 8.59 11.07
CA ILE A 304 11.32 8.87 11.71
C ILE A 304 12.14 9.85 10.85
N GLY A 305 11.59 10.28 9.71
CA GLY A 305 12.15 11.31 8.85
C GLY A 305 13.03 10.83 7.72
N TYR A 306 13.22 9.52 7.54
CA TYR A 306 13.97 8.94 6.43
C TYR A 306 13.14 8.93 5.15
N VAL A 307 13.74 9.37 4.05
CA VAL A 307 13.10 9.41 2.73
C VAL A 307 13.61 8.26 1.86
N SER A 308 12.71 7.45 1.32
CA SER A 308 13.01 6.32 0.44
C SER A 308 12.12 6.28 -0.78
N TRP A 309 12.65 5.69 -1.85
CA TRP A 309 11.82 5.24 -2.97
C TRP A 309 11.18 3.91 -2.62
N ASP A 310 9.87 3.86 -2.78
CA ASP A 310 9.10 2.64 -2.67
C ASP A 310 8.51 2.28 -4.02
N VAL A 311 8.51 0.98 -4.33
CA VAL A 311 7.73 0.43 -5.45
C VAL A 311 6.46 -0.18 -4.90
N ASP A 312 5.32 0.25 -5.42
CA ASP A 312 4.01 -0.23 -4.98
C ASP A 312 3.21 -0.96 -6.07
N ALA A 313 3.66 -0.90 -7.33
CA ALA A 313 3.15 -1.72 -8.43
C ALA A 313 4.24 -1.96 -9.50
N ILE A 314 4.21 -3.15 -10.10
CA ILE A 314 5.07 -3.55 -11.22
C ILE A 314 4.16 -4.05 -12.34
N LEU A 315 4.32 -3.52 -13.55
CA LEU A 315 3.57 -3.89 -14.74
C LEU A 315 4.52 -4.35 -15.84
N VAL A 316 4.11 -5.32 -16.66
CA VAL A 316 4.88 -5.73 -17.83
C VAL A 316 4.76 -4.65 -18.90
N MET A 317 5.89 -4.32 -19.52
CA MET A 317 5.90 -3.49 -20.73
C MET A 317 5.50 -4.35 -21.95
N PRO A 318 4.61 -3.84 -22.83
CA PRO A 318 4.17 -4.56 -24.02
C PRO A 318 5.28 -4.81 -25.05
#